data_AF-A0A930ZKR1-F1
#
_entry.id   AF-A0A930ZKR1-F1
#
_cell.length_a   1.000
_cell.length_b   1.000
_cell.length_c   1.000
_cell.angle_alpha   90.00
_cell.angle_beta   90.00
_cell.angle_gamma   90.00
#
_symmetry.space_group_name_H-M   'P 1'
#
loop_
_entity.id
_entity.type
_entity.pdbx_description
1 polymer ?
#
loop_
_entity_poly.entity_id
_entity_poly.type
_entity_poly.pdbx_seq_one_letter_code
_entity_poly.pdbx_strand_id
1 'polypeptide(L)'
;MKITLIGRPGKVEQRGQCIITTMQSGRIPALPKGLPVPSSASTTYSVYISVMQWRRVEEASRDQDDALILEGFPLLDNPSGTIAVFVLSATTKKLQAAQRQAVSQKAGSSAPGLQEAR
;
A
#
# COMPACT_ATOMS: atom_id res chain seq x y z
N MET A 1 -9.23 4.26 13.13
CA MET A 1 -9.53 3.23 12.11
C MET A 1 -8.61 3.45 10.92
N LYS A 2 -7.97 2.39 10.40
CA LYS A 2 -7.10 2.46 9.22
C LYS A 2 -7.88 2.13 7.95
N ILE A 3 -7.41 2.60 6.80
CA ILE A 3 -7.92 2.20 5.49
C ILE A 3 -6.80 1.63 4.63
N THR A 4 -7.18 0.79 3.67
CA THR A 4 -6.27 0.26 2.65
C THR A 4 -6.62 0.87 1.31
N LEU A 5 -5.63 1.49 0.67
CA LEU A 5 -5.71 1.96 -0.69
C LEU A 5 -4.93 1.02 -1.60
N ILE A 6 -5.53 0.63 -2.73
CA ILE A 6 -4.87 -0.17 -3.76
C ILE A 6 -4.98 0.55 -5.10
N GLY A 7 -3.84 0.80 -5.74
CA GLY A 7 -3.82 1.49 -7.01
C GLY A 7 -2.44 2.05 -7.34
N ARG A 8 -2.40 3.02 -8.23
CA ARG A 8 -1.16 3.59 -8.74
C ARG A 8 -0.93 4.99 -8.19
N PRO A 9 0.33 5.35 -7.90
CA PRO A 9 0.67 6.73 -7.60
C PRO A 9 0.54 7.59 -8.86
N GLY A 10 0.13 8.84 -8.68
CA GLY A 10 0.25 9.89 -9.69
C GLY A 10 1.66 10.48 -9.69
N LYS A 11 1.74 11.81 -9.81
CA LYS A 11 3.02 12.52 -9.67
C LYS A 11 3.52 12.39 -8.24
N VAL A 12 4.75 11.90 -8.09
CA VAL A 12 5.43 11.75 -6.81
C VAL A 12 6.30 12.98 -6.55
N GLU A 13 6.07 13.66 -5.43
CA GLU A 13 6.87 14.79 -4.97
C GLU A 13 7.49 14.49 -3.61
N GLN A 14 8.79 14.74 -3.46
CA GLN A 14 9.46 14.66 -2.17
C GLN A 14 9.53 16.03 -1.51
N ARG A 15 9.06 16.13 -0.26
CA ARG A 15 9.19 17.31 0.61
C ARG A 15 9.86 16.91 1.92
N GLY A 16 11.17 17.11 2.00
CA GLY A 16 11.98 16.70 3.14
C GLY A 16 11.94 15.17 3.33
N GLN A 17 11.45 14.73 4.50
CA GLN A 17 11.31 13.31 4.86
C GLN A 17 9.94 12.70 4.49
N CYS A 18 9.10 13.45 3.77
CA CYS A 18 7.80 13.00 3.31
C CYS A 18 7.75 12.94 1.78
N ILE A 19 7.14 11.88 1.27
CA ILE A 19 6.72 11.71 -0.10
C ILE A 19 5.23 11.99 -0.17
N ILE A 20 4.86 12.86 -1.09
CA ILE A 20 3.48 13.27 -1.35
C ILE A 20 3.15 12.82 -2.77
N THR A 21 2.06 12.06 -2.91
CA THR A 21 1.52 11.70 -4.23
C THR A 21 0.01 11.62 -4.14
N THR A 22 -0.67 11.75 -5.28
CA THR A 22 -2.06 11.33 -5.39
C THR A 22 -2.13 9.82 -5.62
N MET A 23 -3.24 9.20 -5.21
CA MET A 23 -3.53 7.82 -5.54
C MET A 23 -4.99 7.70 -5.95
N GLN A 24 -5.23 7.13 -7.13
CA GLN A 24 -6.58 6.73 -7.54
C GLN A 24 -6.82 5.30 -7.04
N SER A 25 -7.88 5.11 -6.28
CA SER A 25 -8.35 3.78 -5.91
C SER A 25 -9.52 3.40 -6.83
N GLY A 26 -9.55 2.16 -7.32
CA GLY A 26 -10.69 1.64 -8.09
C GLY A 26 -11.88 1.22 -7.21
N ARG A 27 -11.73 1.31 -5.88
CA ARG A 27 -12.74 0.98 -4.89
C ARG A 27 -12.69 2.00 -3.75
N ILE A 28 -13.85 2.43 -3.27
CA ILE A 28 -13.95 3.24 -2.06
C ILE A 28 -13.73 2.30 -0.85
N PRO A 29 -12.68 2.51 -0.03
CA PRO A 29 -12.49 1.75 1.19
C PRO A 29 -13.57 2.11 2.22
N ALA A 30 -13.78 1.27 3.22
CA ALA A 30 -14.63 1.65 4.35
C ALA A 30 -14.02 2.89 5.03
N LEU A 31 -14.71 4.03 4.97
CA LEU A 31 -14.25 5.29 5.55
C LEU A 31 -14.76 5.44 6.99
N PRO A 32 -13.96 6.00 7.93
CA PRO A 32 -14.45 6.35 9.26
C PRO A 32 -15.62 7.34 9.21
N LYS A 33 -16.47 7.32 10.23
CA LYS A 33 -17.53 8.33 10.39
C LYS A 33 -16.92 9.73 10.39
N GLY A 34 -17.57 10.66 9.70
CA GLY A 34 -17.14 12.06 9.61
C GLY A 34 -16.31 12.42 8.38
N LEU A 35 -15.93 11.44 7.54
CA LEU A 35 -15.37 11.73 6.21
C LEU A 35 -16.47 11.76 5.14
N PRO A 36 -16.37 12.64 4.13
CA PRO A 36 -17.28 12.62 3.00
C PRO A 36 -17.14 11.30 2.24
N VAL A 37 -18.26 10.67 1.92
CA VAL A 37 -18.27 9.48 1.05
C VAL A 37 -18.14 9.97 -0.39
N PRO A 38 -17.10 9.56 -1.13
CA PRO A 38 -16.95 9.96 -2.53
C PRO A 38 -18.11 9.45 -3.39
N SER A 39 -18.54 10.26 -4.35
CA SER A 39 -19.66 9.91 -5.25
C SER A 39 -19.29 8.94 -6.36
N SER A 40 -18.00 8.75 -6.64
CA SER A 40 -17.52 7.89 -7.72
C SER A 40 -16.44 6.91 -7.26
N ALA A 41 -16.41 5.74 -7.91
CA ALA A 41 -15.40 4.72 -7.63
C ALA A 41 -13.97 5.21 -7.92
N SER A 42 -13.78 6.18 -8.83
CA SER A 42 -12.50 6.80 -9.15
C SER A 42 -12.18 7.97 -8.21
N THR A 43 -12.06 7.67 -6.92
CA THR A 43 -11.69 8.69 -5.92
C THR A 43 -10.18 8.89 -5.90
N THR A 44 -9.76 10.16 -5.90
CA THR A 44 -8.37 10.55 -5.72
C THR A 44 -8.10 10.86 -4.25
N TYR A 45 -7.09 10.21 -3.68
CA TYR A 45 -6.59 10.41 -2.33
C TYR A 45 -5.25 11.12 -2.38
N SER A 46 -5.00 12.03 -1.43
CA SER A 46 -3.65 12.56 -1.19
C SER A 46 -2.95 11.62 -0.22
N VAL A 47 -1.82 11.03 -0.58
CA VAL A 47 -1.10 10.10 0.30
C VAL A 47 0.23 10.68 0.74
N TYR A 48 0.50 10.57 2.04
CA TYR A 48 1.70 11.06 2.69
C TYR A 48 2.46 9.84 3.20
N ILE A 49 3.64 9.60 2.64
CA ILE A 49 4.46 8.42 2.87
C ILE A 49 5.80 8.89 3.43
N SER A 50 6.35 8.23 4.45
CA SER A 50 7.73 8.55 4.86
C SER A 50 8.72 8.13 3.76
N VAL A 51 9.82 8.87 3.60
CA VAL A 51 10.89 8.48 2.65
C VAL A 51 11.40 7.06 2.93
N MET A 52 11.45 6.63 4.19
CA MET A 52 11.86 5.28 4.57
C MET A 52 10.92 4.18 4.04
N GLN A 53 9.60 4.40 4.11
CA GLN A 53 8.62 3.47 3.55
C GLN A 53 8.67 3.49 2.01
N TRP A 54 8.77 4.69 1.42
CA TRP A 54 8.79 4.86 -0.03
C TRP A 54 9.95 4.14 -0.70
N ARG A 55 11.17 4.24 -0.14
CA ARG A 55 12.37 3.56 -0.67
C ARG A 55 12.18 2.04 -0.87
N ARG A 56 11.28 1.41 -0.11
CA ARG A 56 11.01 -0.04 -0.23
C ARG A 56 10.15 -0.40 -1.46
N VAL A 57 9.37 0.56 -1.94
CA VAL A 57 8.40 0.37 -3.03
C VAL A 57 8.73 1.22 -4.26
N GLU A 58 9.70 2.12 -4.18
CA GLU A 58 10.03 3.08 -5.24
C GLU A 58 10.27 2.39 -6.57
N GLU A 59 11.12 1.38 -6.62
CA GLU A 59 11.40 0.68 -7.88
C GLU A 59 10.17 -0.06 -8.41
N ALA A 60 9.47 -0.80 -7.54
CA ALA A 60 8.25 -1.50 -7.91
C ALA A 60 7.12 -0.55 -8.34
N SER A 61 7.11 0.70 -7.86
CA SER A 61 6.10 1.70 -8.21
C SER A 61 6.21 2.20 -9.67
N ARG A 62 7.35 1.97 -10.32
CA ARG A 62 7.59 2.34 -11.73
C ARG A 62 6.96 1.34 -12.71
N ASP A 63 6.76 0.11 -12.26
CA ASP A 63 6.12 -0.96 -13.02
C ASP A 63 4.64 -0.63 -13.27
N GLN A 64 4.28 -0.51 -14.55
CA GLN A 64 2.95 -0.07 -14.95
C GLN A 64 1.87 -1.12 -14.64
N ASP A 65 2.26 -2.39 -14.50
CA ASP A 65 1.39 -3.53 -14.23
C ASP A 65 1.33 -3.89 -12.74
N ASP A 66 2.08 -3.19 -11.89
CA ASP A 66 2.00 -3.33 -10.44
C ASP A 66 1.07 -2.27 -9.82
N ALA A 67 0.68 -2.50 -8.58
CA ALA A 67 -0.12 -1.57 -7.80
C ALA A 67 0.44 -1.46 -6.38
N LEU A 68 0.55 -0.22 -5.89
CA LEU A 68 0.80 0.04 -4.49
C LEU A 68 -0.36 -0.48 -3.65
N ILE A 69 -0.03 -1.01 -2.48
CA ILE A 69 -0.95 -1.34 -1.40
C ILE A 69 -0.50 -0.50 -0.21
N LEU A 70 -1.28 0.52 0.12
CA LEU A 70 -0.98 1.46 1.19
C LEU A 70 -2.00 1.30 2.31
N GLU A 71 -1.54 1.12 3.55
CA GLU A 71 -2.39 1.16 4.72
C GLU A 71 -2.08 2.42 5.54
N GLY A 72 -3.12 3.15 5.95
CA GLY A 72 -2.91 4.41 6.67
C GLY A 72 -4.14 4.96 7.37
N PHE A 73 -3.95 6.09 8.03
CA PHE A 73 -5.03 6.85 8.69
C PHE A 73 -5.56 7.93 7.76
N PRO A 74 -6.88 7.92 7.44
CA PRO A 74 -7.47 8.96 6.62
C PRO A 74 -7.86 10.18 7.45
N LEU A 75 -7.71 11.37 6.87
CA LEU A 75 -8.14 12.66 7.40
C LEU A 75 -8.71 13.50 6.26
N LEU A 76 -9.77 14.27 6.51
CA LEU A 76 -10.21 15.27 5.54
C LEU A 76 -9.22 16.44 5.55
N ASP A 77 -8.58 16.68 4.42
CA ASP A 77 -7.75 17.86 4.22
C ASP A 77 -8.61 19.01 3.73
N ASN A 78 -9.12 19.81 4.68
CA ASN A 78 -10.06 20.90 4.39
C ASN A 78 -9.58 21.88 3.30
N PRO A 79 -8.29 22.32 3.30
CA PRO A 79 -7.76 23.14 2.20
C PRO A 79 -7.92 22.56 0.80
N SER A 80 -7.71 21.25 0.62
CA SER A 80 -7.81 20.59 -0.69
C SER A 80 -9.17 19.96 -0.98
N GLY A 81 -10.01 19.77 0.05
CA GLY A 81 -11.25 19.01 -0.04
C GLY A 81 -11.04 17.51 -0.31
N THR A 82 -9.80 17.03 -0.22
CA THR A 82 -9.45 15.62 -0.49
C THR A 82 -9.30 14.83 0.81
N ILE A 83 -9.47 13.51 0.73
CA ILE A 83 -9.10 12.63 1.83
C ILE A 83 -7.59 12.42 1.76
N ALA A 84 -6.88 12.97 2.74
CA ALA A 84 -5.48 12.70 2.99
C ALA A 84 -5.33 11.36 3.71
N VAL A 85 -4.29 10.58 3.37
CA VAL A 85 -3.96 9.32 4.04
C VAL A 85 -2.51 9.34 4.50
N PHE A 86 -2.32 9.28 5.81
CA PHE A 86 -1.00 9.16 6.43
C PHE A 86 -0.61 7.69 6.49
N VAL A 87 0.39 7.31 5.70
CA VAL A 87 0.72 5.91 5.45
C VAL A 87 1.55 5.32 6.58
N LEU A 88 1.10 4.16 7.07
CA LEU A 88 1.77 3.36 8.11
C LEU A 88 2.50 2.17 7.50
N SER A 89 2.01 1.63 6.39
CA SER A 89 2.70 0.59 5.63
C SER A 89 2.53 0.77 4.12
N ALA A 90 3.59 0.47 3.38
CA ALA A 90 3.62 0.49 1.93
C ALA A 90 4.22 -0.81 1.41
N THR A 91 3.54 -1.45 0.47
CA THR A 91 4.04 -2.57 -0.32
C THR A 91 3.44 -2.49 -1.73
N THR A 92 3.74 -3.47 -2.59
CA THR A 92 3.07 -3.62 -3.89
C THR A 92 2.47 -5.01 -4.02
N LYS A 93 1.59 -5.21 -5.01
CA LYS A 93 1.03 -6.55 -5.27
C LYS A 93 2.13 -7.56 -5.59
N LYS A 94 3.10 -7.20 -6.45
CA LYS A 94 4.20 -8.10 -6.81
C LYS A 94 5.14 -8.39 -5.63
N LEU A 95 5.48 -7.37 -4.84
CA LEU A 95 6.29 -7.57 -3.62
C LEU A 95 5.59 -8.45 -2.59
N GLN A 96 4.28 -8.24 -2.38
CA GLN A 96 3.49 -9.08 -1.48
C GLN A 96 3.39 -10.53 -1.99
N ALA A 97 3.24 -10.74 -3.30
CA ALA A 97 3.21 -12.07 -3.89
C ALA A 97 4.55 -12.81 -3.71
N ALA A 98 5.67 -12.13 -3.97
CA ALA A 98 7.01 -12.69 -3.78
C ALA A 98 7.27 -13.09 -2.31
N GLN A 99 6.84 -12.25 -1.35
CA GLN A 99 6.94 -12.57 0.07
C GLN A 99 6.15 -13.82 0.45
N ARG A 100 4.91 -13.97 -0.05
CA ARG A 100 4.08 -15.15 0.21
C ARG A 100 4.74 -16.43 -0.32
N GLN A 101 5.29 -16.39 -1.53
CA GLN A 101 5.99 -17.53 -2.13
C GLN A 101 7.24 -17.94 -1.32
N ALA A 102 8.03 -16.96 -0.86
CA ALA A 102 9.20 -17.22 -0.03
C ALA A 102 8.86 -17.86 1.33
N VAL A 103 7.74 -17.46 1.95
CA VAL A 103 7.26 -18.06 3.20
C VAL A 103 6.81 -19.51 2.97
N SER A 104 6.06 -19.78 1.89
CA SER A 104 5.61 -21.13 1.56
C SER A 104 6.77 -22.08 1.24
N GLN A 105 7.83 -21.62 0.57
CA GLN A 105 9.01 -22.45 0.29
C GLN A 105 9.82 -22.79 1.54
N LYS A 106 9.96 -21.86 2.49
CA LYS A 106 10.65 -22.12 3.77
C LYS A 106 9.91 -23.12 4.66
N ALA A 107 8.57 -23.09 4.67
CA ALA A 107 7.77 -24.05 5.43
C ALA A 107 7.80 -25.48 4.86
N GLY A 108 8.01 -25.62 3.54
CA GLY A 108 8.09 -26.93 2.87
C GLY A 108 9.46 -27.62 2.94
N SER A 109 10.54 -26.92 3.30
CA SER A 109 11.91 -27.47 3.35
C SER A 109 12.32 -28.00 4.73
N SER A 110 11.43 -27.98 5.72
CA SER A 110 11.68 -28.42 7.10
C SER A 110 10.98 -29.73 7.47
N ALA A 111 10.94 -30.70 6.55
CA ALA A 111 10.63 -32.10 6.88
C ALA A 111 11.94 -32.90 7.02
N PRO A 112 12.36 -33.30 8.24
CA PRO A 112 13.47 -34.21 8.42
C PRO A 112 13.06 -35.62 7.95
N GLY A 113 13.93 -36.27 7.20
CA GLY A 113 13.72 -37.63 6.72
C GLY A 113 13.53 -38.61 7.88
N LEU A 114 12.47 -39.42 7.83
CA LEU A 114 12.49 -40.74 8.41
C LEU A 114 13.32 -41.64 7.48
N GLN A 115 14.63 -41.72 7.74
CA GLN A 115 15.45 -42.86 7.34
C GLN A 115 15.40 -43.92 8.44
N GLU A 116 15.05 -45.13 8.01
CA GLU A 116 15.48 -46.45 8.48
C GLU A 116 15.43 -46.76 9.98
N ALA A 117 14.51 -47.65 10.35
CA ALA A 117 14.79 -48.68 11.36
C ALA A 117 14.39 -50.04 10.78
N ARG A 118 15.35 -50.96 10.90
CA ARG A 118 15.42 -52.32 10.34
C ARG A 118 14.33 -53.27 10.81
#